data_AF-A0A506UKU8-F1
#
_entry.id   AF-A0A506UKU8-F1
#
_cell.length_a   1.000
_cell.length_b   1.000
_cell.length_c   1.000
_cell.angle_alpha   90.00
_cell.angle_beta   90.00
_cell.angle_gamma   90.00
#
_symmetry.space_group_name_H-M   'P 1'
#
loop_
_entity.id
_entity.type
_entity.pdbx_description
1 polymer ?
#
loop_
_entity_poly.entity_id
_entity_poly.type
_entity_poly.pdbx_seq_one_letter_code
_entity_poly.pdbx_strand_id
1 'polypeptide(L)'
;MPLKNTRAPQKLPTRRHVLGAAGLLAFLGLSGLAGTPQARAEAFGRIYHIEAQLQPTPLVAGNASQQPVKLVIEVNPSDRRGQKEIKVSQGSQGWQIDGYKMRVFLKAGPGGGSDNGTLNYLITADVGHNLGDRFKSIYARSHGALQLQNGNGQMPLSGNKYFTGTLSVKLIAPDAGW
;
A
#
# COMPACT_ATOMS: atom_id res chain seq x y z
N MET A 1 -29.68 20.98 -39.12
CA MET A 1 -30.17 20.51 -40.45
C MET A 1 -28.97 20.38 -41.38
N PRO A 2 -28.74 19.21 -42.00
CA PRO A 2 -27.55 18.90 -42.81
C PRO A 2 -27.79 19.11 -44.32
N LEU A 3 -26.76 19.47 -45.09
CA LEU A 3 -26.78 19.46 -46.56
C LEU A 3 -25.68 18.57 -47.15
N LYS A 4 -26.14 17.39 -47.58
CA LYS A 4 -25.80 16.59 -48.77
C LYS A 4 -24.37 16.59 -49.33
N ASN A 5 -23.77 15.43 -49.09
CA ASN A 5 -22.86 14.61 -49.89
C ASN A 5 -23.11 14.64 -51.43
N THR A 6 -22.06 14.64 -52.25
CA THR A 6 -22.07 14.05 -53.61
C THR A 6 -20.66 13.55 -53.98
N ARG A 7 -20.52 12.23 -54.20
CA ARG A 7 -19.33 11.55 -54.78
C ARG A 7 -19.43 11.58 -56.32
N ALA A 8 -18.32 11.59 -57.06
CA ALA A 8 -17.68 10.42 -57.74
C ALA A 8 -17.07 10.94 -59.08
N PRO A 9 -16.17 10.25 -59.82
CA PRO A 9 -15.94 8.80 -59.82
C PRO A 9 -14.49 8.29 -59.84
N GLN A 10 -14.39 6.99 -59.53
CA GLN A 10 -13.24 6.11 -59.70
C GLN A 10 -12.84 5.94 -61.18
N LYS A 11 -11.54 5.78 -61.43
CA LYS A 11 -11.01 4.82 -62.42
C LYS A 11 -9.67 4.25 -61.94
N LEU A 12 -9.64 2.95 -61.64
CA LEU A 12 -8.46 2.08 -61.81
C LEU A 12 -8.67 1.30 -63.11
N PRO A 13 -7.59 0.95 -63.84
CA PRO A 13 -7.23 -0.48 -63.91
C PRO A 13 -5.72 -0.82 -64.01
N THR A 14 -5.35 -1.90 -63.32
CA THR A 14 -4.65 -3.10 -63.82
C THR A 14 -3.12 -3.15 -64.06
N ARG A 15 -2.46 -3.93 -63.19
CA ARG A 15 -1.33 -4.89 -63.33
C ARG A 15 -0.37 -4.81 -64.53
N ARG A 16 0.95 -4.83 -64.22
CA ARG A 16 2.00 -5.83 -64.58
C ARG A 16 3.37 -5.26 -64.15
N HIS A 17 3.99 -5.81 -63.10
CA HIS A 17 5.10 -6.79 -63.12
C HIS A 17 6.50 -6.23 -63.45
N VAL A 18 7.43 -6.55 -62.54
CA VAL A 18 8.84 -6.96 -62.76
C VAL A 18 9.97 -5.94 -62.53
N LEU A 19 10.72 -6.25 -61.46
CA LEU A 19 12.16 -6.14 -61.23
C LEU A 19 12.86 -4.77 -61.30
N GLY A 20 13.24 -4.26 -60.12
CA GLY A 20 14.44 -3.46 -59.92
C GLY A 20 15.32 -4.16 -58.89
N ALA A 21 16.36 -4.83 -59.36
CA ALA A 21 17.30 -5.59 -58.56
C ALA A 21 18.32 -4.70 -57.84
N ALA A 22 18.81 -5.22 -56.71
CA ALA A 22 20.18 -5.12 -56.20
C ALA A 22 20.77 -3.71 -55.94
N GLY A 23 20.69 -3.30 -54.67
CA GLY A 23 21.63 -2.37 -54.06
C GLY A 23 22.08 -2.93 -52.71
N LEU A 24 23.05 -3.84 -52.73
CA LEU A 24 23.70 -4.39 -51.55
C LEU A 24 24.79 -3.41 -51.09
N LEU A 25 24.54 -2.67 -49.99
CA LEU A 25 25.60 -2.16 -49.13
C LEU A 25 25.16 -2.31 -47.67
N ALA A 26 25.76 -3.30 -47.01
CA ALA A 26 25.73 -3.47 -45.58
C ALA A 26 26.48 -2.31 -44.93
N PHE A 27 25.82 -1.60 -44.02
CA PHE A 27 26.50 -0.96 -42.89
C PHE A 27 25.71 -1.25 -41.62
N LEU A 28 26.43 -1.85 -40.68
CA LEU A 28 25.98 -2.22 -39.35
C LEU A 28 25.50 -0.98 -38.59
N GLY A 29 24.29 -1.08 -38.01
CA GLY A 29 23.73 -0.10 -37.09
C GLY A 29 22.61 -0.69 -36.25
N LEU A 30 22.74 -1.96 -35.85
CA LEU A 30 21.90 -2.59 -34.83
C LEU A 30 22.48 -2.21 -33.47
N SER A 31 21.92 -1.19 -32.82
CA SER A 31 21.99 -0.92 -31.36
C SER A 31 21.24 0.39 -31.11
N GLY A 32 20.11 0.51 -30.44
CA GLY A 32 19.21 -0.42 -29.79
C GLY A 32 18.15 0.49 -29.14
N LEU A 33 16.88 0.28 -29.48
CA LEU A 33 15.77 0.75 -28.68
C LEU A 33 15.85 0.02 -27.34
N ALA A 34 16.28 0.70 -26.27
CA ALA A 34 16.12 0.18 -24.90
C ALA A 34 16.17 1.31 -23.87
N GLY A 35 15.27 2.29 -24.02
CA GLY A 35 14.72 2.94 -22.85
C GLY A 35 13.80 1.95 -22.16
N THR A 36 14.32 1.19 -21.19
CA THR A 36 13.49 0.52 -20.18
C THR A 36 14.20 0.61 -18.83
N PRO A 37 13.50 1.09 -17.78
CA PRO A 37 14.07 1.31 -16.47
C PRO A 37 14.66 0.02 -15.93
N GLN A 38 15.79 0.13 -15.21
CA GLN A 38 16.28 -0.92 -14.35
C GLN A 38 15.20 -1.26 -13.33
N ALA A 39 14.32 -2.20 -13.67
CA ALA A 39 13.60 -3.01 -12.71
C ALA A 39 14.66 -3.85 -12.00
N ARG A 40 15.35 -3.23 -11.03
CA ARG A 40 16.19 -3.96 -10.08
C ARG A 40 15.26 -4.94 -9.39
N ALA A 41 15.53 -6.23 -9.60
CA ALA A 41 14.93 -7.32 -8.87
C ALA A 41 14.87 -6.95 -7.38
N GLU A 42 13.66 -6.66 -6.88
CA GLU A 42 13.43 -6.63 -5.45
C GLU A 42 13.76 -8.05 -4.98
N ALA A 43 14.89 -8.19 -4.28
CA ALA A 43 15.39 -9.50 -3.86
C ALA A 43 14.28 -10.28 -3.14
N PHE A 44 14.11 -11.54 -3.52
CA PHE A 44 13.11 -12.53 -3.07
C PHE A 44 13.15 -12.86 -1.55
N GLY A 45 13.61 -11.95 -0.71
CA GLY A 45 13.90 -12.19 0.70
C GLY A 45 13.84 -10.94 1.56
N ARG A 46 12.94 -10.02 1.25
CA ARG A 46 12.72 -8.82 2.07
C ARG A 46 11.36 -8.94 2.71
N ILE A 47 11.33 -9.02 4.04
CA ILE A 47 10.10 -9.00 4.82
C ILE A 47 10.14 -7.71 5.65
N TYR A 48 9.07 -6.94 5.62
CA TYR A 48 8.92 -5.76 6.47
C TYR A 48 8.06 -6.15 7.65
N HIS A 49 8.64 -6.07 8.84
CA HIS A 49 7.95 -6.23 10.11
C HIS A 49 7.34 -4.89 10.50
N ILE A 50 6.00 -4.83 10.55
CA ILE A 50 5.25 -3.65 10.99
C ILE A 50 4.64 -3.93 12.35
N GLU A 51 4.98 -3.10 13.33
CA GLU A 51 4.42 -3.13 14.68
C GLU A 51 3.66 -1.81 14.95
N ALA A 52 2.41 -1.92 15.38
CA ALA A 52 1.68 -0.80 15.97
C ALA A 52 1.46 -1.06 17.47
N GLN A 53 1.98 -0.18 18.31
CA GLN A 53 1.72 -0.18 19.75
C GLN A 53 0.59 0.80 20.04
N LEU A 54 -0.54 0.28 20.52
CA LEU A 54 -1.79 1.01 20.72
C LEU A 54 -2.10 1.15 22.21
N GLN A 55 -2.54 2.33 22.62
CA GLN A 55 -2.91 2.62 24.00
C GLN A 55 -4.29 3.28 24.03
N PRO A 56 -5.24 2.79 24.83
CA PRO A 56 -6.49 3.50 25.09
C PRO A 56 -6.21 4.86 25.72
N THR A 57 -6.92 5.89 25.26
CA THR A 57 -6.87 7.24 25.85
C THR A 57 -7.57 7.27 27.21
N PRO A 58 -7.38 8.35 28.01
CA PRO A 58 -8.13 8.54 29.25
C PRO A 58 -9.66 8.55 29.08
N LEU A 59 -10.19 8.90 27.90
CA LEU A 59 -11.63 8.81 27.63
C LEU A 59 -12.13 7.37 27.75
N VAL A 60 -11.34 6.39 27.29
CA VAL A 60 -11.71 4.98 27.29
C VAL A 60 -11.19 4.27 28.53
N ALA A 61 -9.93 4.50 28.91
CA ALA A 61 -9.32 3.87 30.08
C ALA A 61 -9.87 4.42 31.41
N GLY A 62 -10.41 5.64 31.44
CA GLY A 62 -10.72 6.36 32.66
C GLY A 62 -9.46 6.50 33.52
N ASN A 63 -9.57 6.08 34.79
CA ASN A 63 -8.45 6.08 35.75
C ASN A 63 -7.71 4.72 35.82
N ALA A 64 -8.11 3.73 35.01
CA ALA A 64 -7.49 2.42 35.02
C ALA A 64 -6.21 2.43 34.18
N SER A 65 -5.12 1.87 34.73
CA SER A 65 -3.93 1.59 33.92
C SER A 65 -4.23 0.42 32.98
N GLN A 66 -4.26 0.69 31.68
CA GLN A 66 -4.45 -0.31 30.63
C GLN A 66 -3.11 -0.64 29.99
N GLN A 67 -2.87 -1.92 29.70
CA GLN A 67 -1.64 -2.34 29.03
C GLN A 67 -1.69 -1.98 27.53
N PRO A 68 -0.57 -1.55 26.93
CA PRO A 68 -0.49 -1.35 25.49
C PRO A 68 -0.78 -2.64 24.72
N VAL A 69 -1.47 -2.51 23.59
CA VAL A 69 -1.77 -3.61 22.67
C VAL A 69 -0.84 -3.52 21.46
N LYS A 70 -0.26 -4.65 21.05
CA LYS A 70 0.59 -4.73 19.87
C LYS A 70 -0.13 -5.39 18.70
N LEU A 71 -0.19 -4.72 17.56
CA LEU A 71 -0.55 -5.33 16.28
C LEU A 71 0.71 -5.54 15.46
N VAL A 72 0.99 -6.77 15.07
CA VAL A 72 2.16 -7.14 14.30
C VAL A 72 1.74 -7.80 12.99
N ILE A 73 2.34 -7.35 11.89
CA ILE A 73 2.25 -7.99 10.57
C ILE A 73 3.60 -7.99 9.89
N GLU A 74 3.75 -8.98 9.01
CA GLU A 74 4.86 -9.07 8.08
C GLU A 74 4.31 -8.93 6.67
N VAL A 75 4.95 -8.08 5.87
CA VAL A 75 4.59 -7.89 4.45
C VAL A 75 5.84 -8.01 3.61
N ASN A 76 5.73 -8.60 2.43
CA ASN A 76 6.85 -8.72 1.50
C ASN A 76 6.63 -7.81 0.28
N PRO A 77 7.68 -7.45 -0.50
CA PRO A 77 7.51 -6.63 -1.69
C PRO A 77 6.57 -7.21 -2.75
N SER A 78 6.36 -8.53 -2.78
CA SER A 78 5.44 -9.20 -3.72
C SER A 78 3.98 -9.15 -3.25
N ASP A 79 3.75 -9.14 -1.94
CA ASP A 79 2.48 -8.99 -1.24
C ASP A 79 2.54 -7.75 -0.34
N ARG A 80 2.35 -6.61 -1.00
CA ARG A 80 2.49 -5.28 -0.41
C ARG A 80 1.32 -4.91 0.49
N ARG A 81 0.37 -5.81 0.74
CA ARG A 81 -0.84 -5.54 1.51
C ARG A 81 -0.89 -6.46 2.71
N GLY A 82 -0.99 -5.87 3.90
CA GLY A 82 -1.10 -6.65 5.13
C GLY A 82 -2.34 -6.24 5.91
N GLN A 83 -2.92 -7.19 6.64
CA GLN A 83 -3.93 -6.90 7.64
C GLN A 83 -3.76 -7.76 8.89
N LYS A 84 -4.06 -7.18 10.05
CA LYS A 84 -4.15 -7.88 11.33
C LYS A 84 -5.33 -7.39 12.10
N GLU A 85 -5.93 -8.29 12.86
CA GLU A 85 -6.96 -7.98 13.81
C GLU A 85 -6.66 -8.68 15.12
N ILE A 86 -6.91 -8.00 16.23
CA ILE A 86 -6.83 -8.57 17.56
C ILE A 86 -8.07 -8.08 18.31
N LYS A 87 -8.81 -9.02 18.90
CA LYS A 87 -9.89 -8.71 19.83
C LYS A 87 -9.29 -8.43 21.20
N VAL A 88 -9.79 -7.38 21.84
CA VAL A 88 -9.37 -6.98 23.18
C VAL A 88 -10.60 -6.58 23.97
N SER A 89 -10.47 -6.46 25.28
CA SER A 89 -11.51 -5.86 26.12
C SER A 89 -10.81 -4.88 27.03
N GLN A 90 -10.71 -3.62 26.59
CA GLN A 90 -10.00 -2.57 27.31
C GLN A 90 -10.88 -1.34 27.44
N GLY A 91 -11.06 -0.85 28.67
CA GLY A 91 -11.81 0.36 28.93
C GLY A 91 -12.38 0.38 30.34
N SER A 92 -13.08 1.47 30.67
CA SER A 92 -13.80 1.63 31.93
C SER A 92 -15.00 2.55 31.77
N GLN A 93 -15.92 2.49 32.75
CA GLN A 93 -16.96 3.51 32.99
C GLN A 93 -17.76 3.91 31.75
N GLY A 94 -18.26 2.91 31.00
CA GLY A 94 -19.16 3.11 29.87
C GLY A 94 -18.48 3.04 28.51
N TRP A 95 -17.16 3.19 28.41
CA TRP A 95 -16.42 3.03 27.16
C TRP A 95 -15.61 1.73 27.16
N GLN A 96 -15.61 1.02 26.04
CA GLN A 96 -14.88 -0.22 25.86
C GLN A 96 -14.34 -0.33 24.44
N ILE A 97 -13.09 -0.77 24.30
CA ILE A 97 -12.51 -1.20 23.02
C ILE A 97 -12.61 -2.71 22.96
N ASP A 98 -13.32 -3.20 21.94
CA ASP A 98 -13.61 -4.62 21.72
C ASP A 98 -12.62 -5.28 20.74
N GLY A 99 -11.89 -4.45 19.99
CA GLY A 99 -10.89 -4.94 19.06
C GLY A 99 -10.19 -3.83 18.31
N TYR A 100 -8.99 -4.15 17.84
CA TYR A 100 -8.24 -3.35 16.92
C TYR A 100 -7.99 -4.10 15.61
N LYS A 101 -7.99 -3.36 14.52
CA LYS A 101 -7.64 -3.86 13.19
C LYS A 101 -6.63 -2.93 12.55
N MET A 102 -5.54 -3.47 12.03
CA MET A 102 -4.55 -2.75 11.24
C MET A 102 -4.62 -3.25 9.79
N ARG A 103 -4.59 -2.33 8.84
CA ARG A 103 -4.39 -2.57 7.43
C ARG A 103 -3.23 -1.70 6.95
N VAL A 104 -2.35 -2.26 6.13
CA VAL A 104 -1.23 -1.53 5.56
C VAL A 104 -1.09 -1.78 4.07
N PHE A 105 -0.45 -0.84 3.41
CA PHE A 105 -0.06 -0.95 2.01
C PHE A 105 1.32 -0.33 1.78
N LEU A 106 2.28 -1.16 1.38
CA LEU A 106 3.63 -0.75 1.04
C LEU A 106 3.70 -0.27 -0.41
N LYS A 107 4.20 0.95 -0.61
CA LYS A 107 4.39 1.56 -1.93
C LYS A 107 5.88 1.74 -2.18
N ALA A 108 6.37 1.29 -3.33
CA ALA A 108 7.75 1.51 -3.74
C ALA A 108 8.08 3.00 -3.93
N GLY A 109 9.32 3.37 -3.64
CA GLY A 109 9.86 4.72 -3.82
C GLY A 109 10.42 4.97 -5.23
N PRO A 110 11.03 6.16 -5.47
CA PRO A 110 11.75 6.45 -6.69
C PRO A 110 12.87 5.42 -6.92
N GLY A 111 12.90 4.79 -8.10
CA GLY A 111 13.81 3.68 -8.40
C GLY A 111 13.24 2.28 -8.15
N GLY A 112 11.97 2.16 -7.80
CA GLY A 112 11.21 0.89 -7.84
C GLY A 112 11.35 0.00 -6.61
N GLY A 113 12.27 0.31 -5.70
CA GLY A 113 12.48 -0.43 -4.46
C GLY A 113 11.60 0.04 -3.30
N SER A 114 11.19 -0.91 -2.45
CA SER A 114 10.33 -0.66 -1.29
C SER A 114 11.06 -0.14 -0.03
N ASP A 115 12.40 -0.20 0.02
CA ASP A 115 13.19 0.26 1.17
C ASP A 115 13.11 1.77 1.43
N ASN A 116 13.11 2.55 0.35
CA ASN A 116 12.94 4.01 0.42
C ASN A 116 11.54 4.39 -0.05
N GLY A 117 10.59 3.47 0.18
CA GLY A 117 9.19 3.62 -0.18
C GLY A 117 8.36 4.29 0.91
N THR A 118 7.04 4.11 0.80
CA THR A 118 6.07 4.64 1.74
C THR A 118 5.15 3.53 2.24
N LEU A 119 5.00 3.37 3.56
CA LEU A 119 3.96 2.53 4.15
C LEU A 119 2.71 3.37 4.42
N ASN A 120 1.62 3.08 3.74
CA ASN A 120 0.31 3.63 4.09
C ASN A 120 -0.36 2.72 5.11
N TYR A 121 -1.02 3.29 6.11
CA TYR A 121 -1.71 2.53 7.15
C TYR A 121 -3.12 3.04 7.41
N LEU A 122 -3.97 2.12 7.87
CA LEU A 122 -5.27 2.38 8.46
C LEU A 122 -5.43 1.45 9.67
N ILE A 123 -5.52 2.04 10.85
CA ILE A 123 -5.82 1.34 12.10
C ILE A 123 -7.21 1.75 12.55
N THR A 124 -8.05 0.78 12.87
CA THR A 124 -9.39 0.99 13.38
C THR A 124 -9.57 0.32 14.73
N ALA A 125 -10.35 0.94 15.61
CA ALA A 125 -10.82 0.33 16.84
C ALA A 125 -12.35 0.22 16.81
N ASP A 126 -12.88 -0.93 17.22
CA ASP A 126 -14.31 -1.07 17.53
C ASP A 126 -14.50 -0.63 18.99
N VAL A 127 -15.27 0.44 19.17
CA VAL A 127 -15.47 1.08 20.47
C VAL A 127 -16.94 0.98 20.85
N GLY A 128 -17.24 0.17 21.84
CA GLY A 128 -18.52 0.14 22.52
C GLY A 128 -18.68 1.32 23.48
N HIS A 129 -19.88 1.91 23.49
CA HIS A 129 -20.29 2.90 24.48
C HIS A 129 -21.66 2.51 25.08
N ASN A 130 -21.66 2.22 26.37
CA ASN A 130 -22.85 1.95 27.17
C ASN A 130 -23.33 3.25 27.83
N LEU A 131 -24.43 3.80 27.32
CA LEU A 131 -25.15 4.94 27.90
C LEU A 131 -26.48 4.44 28.48
N GLY A 132 -26.45 3.94 29.71
CA GLY A 132 -27.63 3.31 30.32
C GLY A 132 -28.07 2.08 29.51
N ASP A 133 -29.34 2.04 29.10
CA ASP A 133 -29.94 0.90 28.37
C ASP A 133 -29.58 0.85 26.86
N ARG A 134 -28.73 1.74 26.36
CA ARG A 134 -28.39 1.82 24.93
C ARG A 134 -26.90 1.57 24.69
N PHE A 135 -26.62 0.61 23.80
CA PHE A 135 -25.29 0.35 23.26
C PHE A 135 -25.09 1.07 21.93
N LYS A 136 -23.96 1.76 21.77
CA LYS A 136 -23.50 2.31 20.47
C LYS A 136 -22.10 1.79 20.17
N SER A 137 -21.92 1.20 18.98
CA SER A 137 -20.58 0.92 18.44
C SER A 137 -20.10 2.10 17.61
N ILE A 138 -18.84 2.47 17.82
CA ILE A 138 -18.14 3.56 17.14
C ILE A 138 -16.85 3.00 16.53
N TYR A 139 -16.69 3.21 15.23
CA TYR A 139 -15.46 2.85 14.52
C TYR A 139 -14.47 4.00 14.55
N ALA A 140 -13.60 4.01 15.57
CA ALA A 140 -12.49 4.95 15.65
C ALA A 140 -11.43 4.60 14.60
N ARG A 141 -10.80 5.60 13.98
CA ARG A 141 -9.81 5.39 12.90
C ARG A 141 -8.59 6.26 13.10
N SER A 142 -7.44 5.74 12.73
CA SER A 142 -6.16 6.43 12.59
C SER A 142 -5.55 6.01 11.25
N HIS A 143 -5.14 6.96 10.43
CA HIS A 143 -4.57 6.68 9.11
C HIS A 143 -3.44 7.66 8.80
N GLY A 144 -2.56 7.27 7.89
CA GLY A 144 -1.45 8.10 7.46
C GLY A 144 -0.46 7.34 6.58
N ALA A 145 0.70 7.97 6.35
CA ALA A 145 1.77 7.47 5.51
C ALA A 145 3.13 7.65 6.20
N LEU A 146 3.91 6.57 6.28
CA LEU A 146 5.27 6.54 6.81
C LEU A 146 6.25 6.50 5.66
N GLN A 147 7.15 7.48 5.59
CA GLN A 147 8.29 7.35 4.70
C GLN A 147 9.30 6.39 5.30
N LEU A 148 9.76 5.45 4.49
CA LEU A 148 10.79 4.50 4.87
C LEU A 148 12.15 5.03 4.42
N GLN A 149 13.15 4.77 5.24
CA GLN A 149 14.56 5.01 4.95
C GLN A 149 15.30 3.70 5.14
N ASN A 150 15.83 3.15 4.05
CA ASN A 150 16.52 1.87 4.02
C ASN A 150 15.71 0.73 4.70
N GLY A 151 14.40 0.73 4.45
CA GLY A 151 13.46 -0.28 4.92
C GLY A 151 12.96 -0.09 6.35
N ASN A 152 13.32 1.02 7.01
CA ASN A 152 12.94 1.30 8.39
C ASN A 152 12.17 2.61 8.49
N GLY A 153 11.32 2.72 9.50
CA GLY A 153 10.65 3.97 9.84
C GLY A 153 9.89 3.86 11.16
N GLN A 154 9.63 4.99 11.79
CA GLN A 154 8.78 5.06 12.98
C GLN A 154 8.04 6.40 13.01
N MET A 155 6.79 6.40 13.47
CA MET A 155 6.04 7.62 13.74
C MET A 155 5.04 7.43 14.89
N PRO A 156 4.60 8.50 15.55
CA PRO A 156 3.34 8.46 16.28
C PRO A 156 2.17 8.25 15.32
N LEU A 157 1.16 7.50 15.75
CA LEU A 157 -0.10 7.41 15.02
C LEU A 157 -0.82 8.76 15.04
N SER A 158 -1.60 9.04 13.99
CA SER A 158 -2.53 10.16 14.05
C SER A 158 -3.53 9.90 15.19
N GLY A 159 -3.36 10.64 16.28
CA GLY A 159 -4.14 10.45 17.50
C GLY A 159 -5.62 10.72 17.26
N ASN A 160 -6.48 9.93 17.90
CA ASN A 160 -7.89 10.23 18.00
C ASN A 160 -8.31 10.19 19.47
N LYS A 161 -9.56 10.56 19.76
CA LYS A 161 -10.07 10.67 21.13
C LYS A 161 -10.26 9.32 21.85
N TYR A 162 -10.01 8.19 21.19
CA TYR A 162 -10.25 6.85 21.74
C TYR A 162 -8.96 6.10 22.01
N PHE A 163 -8.00 6.17 21.10
CA PHE A 163 -6.68 5.54 21.25
C PHE A 163 -5.56 6.40 20.65
N THR A 164 -4.36 6.21 21.19
CA THR A 164 -3.09 6.72 20.66
C THR A 164 -2.14 5.56 20.41
N GLY A 165 -0.96 5.85 19.86
CA GLY A 165 0.04 4.82 19.67
C GLY A 165 1.21 5.25 18.83
N THR A 166 2.06 4.28 18.52
CA THR A 166 3.18 4.44 17.58
C THR A 166 3.13 3.33 16.53
N LEU A 167 3.62 3.63 15.33
CA LEU A 167 3.82 2.68 14.25
C LEU A 167 5.30 2.61 13.94
N SER A 168 5.85 1.41 13.89
CA SER A 168 7.21 1.15 13.46
C SER A 168 7.23 0.13 12.32
N VAL A 169 8.22 0.29 11.45
CA VAL A 169 8.51 -0.60 10.34
C VAL A 169 9.99 -0.93 10.40
N LYS A 170 10.31 -2.21 10.28
CA LYS A 170 11.68 -2.69 10.21
C LYS A 170 11.80 -3.69 9.07
N LEU A 171 12.79 -3.49 8.20
CA LEU A 171 13.17 -4.50 7.24
C LEU A 171 13.88 -5.64 7.99
N ILE A 172 13.34 -6.84 7.85
CA ILE A 172 13.94 -8.09 8.28
C ILE A 172 14.25 -8.91 7.01
N ALA A 173 15.54 -9.16 6.78
CA ALA A 173 16.05 -9.91 5.62
C ALA A 173 15.72 -11.41 5.77
N PRO A 174 15.89 -12.24 4.70
CA PRO A 174 14.91 -13.25 4.31
C PRO A 174 14.59 -14.25 5.41
N ASP A 175 13.33 -14.67 5.46
CA ASP A 175 13.04 -16.03 5.91
C ASP A 175 14.00 -16.97 5.18
N ALA A 176 14.87 -17.63 5.92
CA ALA A 176 15.67 -18.74 5.43
C ALA A 176 14.69 -19.90 5.25
N GLY A 177 13.89 -19.83 4.19
CA GLY A 177 13.05 -20.93 3.75
C GLY A 177 13.96 -22.12 3.44
N TRP A 178 13.83 -23.14 4.28
CA TRP A 178 14.40 -24.48 4.12
C TRP A 178 13.90 -25.14 2.83
#